data_AF-A0A147B8W6-F1
#
_entry.id   AF-A0A147B8W6-F1
#
_cell.length_a   1.000
_cell.length_b   1.000
_cell.length_c   1.000
_cell.angle_alpha   90.00
_cell.angle_beta   90.00
_cell.angle_gamma   90.00
#
_symmetry.space_group_name_H-M   'P 1'
#
loop_
_entity.id
_entity.type
_entity.pdbx_description
1 polymer ?
#
loop_
_entity_poly.entity_id
_entity_poly.type
_entity_poly.pdbx_seq_one_letter_code
_entity_poly.pdbx_strand_id
1 'polypeptide(L)'
;RPTRHSPQSLQLWYTRLALFVKLRKFPFAEVEAGAFGLLDKPDLYYEFYPDTFPGKKGSMVPFSFRLLLAELPQFQGNHHHTALNNLYKLLEVVHRILANLTNGIAEDGSLLDVSEQVRQASIKLWEERECKVYFAILNCVLSQKDYVVAIKVARLLLDRNSGRRPQLYSAMG
;
A
#
# COMPACT_ATOMS: atom_id res chain seq x y z
N ARG A 1 -23.89 1.67 13.27
CA ARG A 1 -23.01 2.00 14.41
C ARG A 1 -21.61 2.19 13.86
N PRO A 2 -20.91 3.31 14.12
CA PRO A 2 -19.49 3.42 13.74
C PRO A 2 -18.73 2.35 14.52
N THR A 3 -18.03 1.46 13.83
CA THR A 3 -17.14 0.51 14.46
C THR A 3 -15.93 1.30 14.98
N ARG A 4 -15.77 1.41 16.30
CA ARG A 4 -14.56 2.00 16.89
C ARG A 4 -13.37 1.10 16.57
N HIS A 5 -12.72 1.34 15.44
CA HIS A 5 -11.48 0.68 15.11
C HIS A 5 -10.34 1.35 15.89
N SER A 6 -9.65 0.58 16.74
CA SER A 6 -8.36 0.98 17.29
C SER A 6 -7.23 0.56 16.33
N PRO A 7 -6.05 1.21 16.39
CA PRO A 7 -4.89 0.78 15.59
C PRO A 7 -4.55 -0.71 15.79
N GLN A 8 -4.69 -1.23 17.01
CA GLN A 8 -4.48 -2.64 17.33
C GLN A 8 -5.53 -3.53 16.67
N SER A 9 -6.80 -3.12 16.66
CA SER A 9 -7.85 -3.88 15.98
C SER A 9 -7.59 -3.97 14.47
N LEU A 10 -7.11 -2.89 13.85
CA LEU A 10 -6.74 -2.88 12.43
C LEU A 10 -5.56 -3.79 12.13
N GLN A 11 -4.58 -3.87 13.04
CA GLN A 11 -3.47 -4.83 12.92
C GLN A 11 -3.93 -6.28 13.02
N LEU A 12 -4.89 -6.60 13.90
CA LEU A 12 -5.47 -7.94 13.99
C LEU A 12 -6.22 -8.30 12.71
N TRP A 13 -7.01 -7.37 12.16
CA TRP A 13 -7.71 -7.55 10.88
C TRP A 13 -6.73 -7.77 9.73
N TYR A 14 -5.69 -6.94 9.63
CA TYR A 14 -4.63 -7.11 8.66
C TYR A 14 -3.98 -8.50 8.79
N THR A 15 -3.61 -8.90 10.00
CA THR A 15 -2.98 -10.21 10.26
C THR A 15 -3.87 -11.35 9.81
N ARG A 16 -5.17 -11.29 10.14
CA ARG A 16 -6.16 -12.29 9.74
C ARG A 16 -6.28 -12.40 8.22
N LEU A 17 -6.45 -11.28 7.52
CA LEU A 17 -6.56 -11.27 6.06
C LEU A 17 -5.26 -11.74 5.39
N ALA A 18 -4.10 -11.32 5.90
CA ALA A 18 -2.81 -11.77 5.42
C ALA A 18 -2.66 -13.29 5.55
N LEU A 19 -3.11 -13.88 6.67
CA LEU A 19 -3.12 -15.33 6.86
C LEU A 19 -4.03 -16.03 5.86
N PHE A 20 -5.23 -15.50 5.57
CA PHE A 20 -6.08 -16.09 4.55
C PHE A 20 -5.45 -16.09 3.17
N VAL A 21 -4.83 -14.98 2.75
CA VAL A 21 -4.12 -14.91 1.47
C VAL A 21 -2.96 -15.90 1.43
N LYS A 22 -2.17 -16.00 2.51
CA LYS A 22 -1.04 -16.96 2.59
C LYS A 22 -1.50 -18.42 2.56
N LEU A 23 -2.64 -18.73 3.16
CA LEU A 23 -3.26 -20.07 3.12
C LEU A 23 -4.09 -20.32 1.85
N ARG A 24 -4.08 -19.40 0.89
CA ARG A 24 -4.89 -19.45 -0.35
C ARG A 24 -6.40 -19.59 -0.10
N LYS A 25 -6.86 -19.12 1.06
CA LYS A 25 -8.28 -19.06 1.44
C LYS A 25 -8.92 -17.78 0.90
N PHE A 26 -8.85 -17.61 -0.41
CA PHE A 26 -9.25 -16.38 -1.10
C PHE A 26 -10.74 -16.02 -0.89
N PRO A 27 -11.72 -16.96 -0.95
CA PRO A 27 -13.13 -16.60 -0.76
C PRO A 27 -13.42 -15.99 0.63
N PHE A 28 -12.76 -16.48 1.68
CA PHE A 28 -12.90 -15.92 3.03
C PHE A 28 -12.30 -14.52 3.13
N ALA A 29 -11.13 -14.32 2.53
CA ALA A 29 -10.47 -13.02 2.51
C ALA A 29 -11.33 -11.95 1.82
N GLU A 30 -12.01 -12.30 0.73
CA GLU A 30 -12.87 -11.38 -0.02
C GLU A 30 -14.08 -10.92 0.80
N VAL A 31 -14.82 -11.86 1.38
CA VAL A 31 -16.01 -11.56 2.19
C VAL A 31 -15.64 -10.63 3.34
N GLU A 32 -14.52 -10.90 4.03
CA GLU A 32 -14.06 -10.06 5.14
C GLU A 32 -13.48 -8.72 4.68
N ALA A 33 -12.76 -8.69 3.56
CA ALA A 33 -12.23 -7.46 2.97
C ALA A 33 -13.33 -6.52 2.48
N GLY A 34 -14.46 -7.05 2.03
CA GLY A 34 -15.61 -6.26 1.56
C GLY A 34 -16.13 -5.27 2.61
N ALA A 35 -16.00 -5.58 3.90
CA ALA A 35 -16.41 -4.68 4.98
C ALA A 35 -15.55 -3.40 5.08
N PHE A 36 -14.29 -3.47 4.63
CA PHE A 36 -13.32 -2.38 4.72
C PHE A 36 -13.33 -1.45 3.50
N GLY A 37 -13.71 -1.96 2.32
CA GLY A 37 -13.71 -1.19 1.08
C GLY A 37 -12.34 -0.57 0.79
N LEU A 38 -12.30 0.74 0.55
CA LEU A 38 -11.05 1.47 0.23
C LEU A 38 -10.24 1.93 1.46
N LEU A 39 -10.70 1.65 2.68
CA LEU A 39 -10.04 2.11 3.92
C LEU A 39 -9.86 3.64 4.02
N ASP A 40 -10.73 4.41 3.36
CA ASP A 40 -10.69 5.89 3.33
C ASP A 40 -11.82 6.56 4.12
N LYS A 41 -12.50 5.79 4.98
CA LYS A 41 -13.55 6.34 5.83
C LYS A 41 -12.95 7.28 6.90
N PRO A 42 -13.61 8.40 7.26
CA PRO A 42 -13.10 9.34 8.25
C PRO A 42 -12.79 8.74 9.62
N ASP A 43 -13.53 7.70 10.03
CA ASP A 43 -13.34 6.96 11.28
C ASP A 43 -12.04 6.13 11.33
N LEU A 44 -11.26 6.11 10.25
CA LEU A 44 -9.95 5.45 10.16
C LEU A 44 -8.78 6.42 10.35
N TYR A 45 -9.06 7.69 10.58
CA TYR A 45 -8.07 8.76 10.77
C TYR A 45 -8.00 9.17 12.24
N TYR A 46 -6.81 9.51 12.73
CA TYR A 46 -6.61 9.91 14.13
C TYR A 46 -7.39 11.19 14.48
N GLU A 47 -7.54 12.08 13.50
CA GLU A 47 -8.22 13.36 13.58
C GLU A 47 -9.71 13.25 13.95
N PHE A 48 -10.32 12.09 13.70
CA PHE A 48 -11.71 11.83 14.05
C PHE A 48 -11.91 11.54 15.55
N TYR A 49 -10.83 11.22 16.28
CA TYR A 49 -10.87 10.88 17.71
C TYR A 49 -9.93 11.77 18.54
N PRO A 50 -10.17 13.10 18.61
CA PRO A 50 -9.30 14.03 19.31
C PRO A 50 -9.18 13.72 20.81
N ASP A 51 -10.24 13.21 21.43
CA ASP A 51 -10.26 12.84 22.86
C ASP A 51 -9.38 11.62 23.17
N THR A 52 -9.18 10.72 22.20
CA THR A 52 -8.42 9.47 22.40
C THR A 52 -6.99 9.57 21.89
N PHE A 53 -6.74 10.37 20.85
CA PHE A 53 -5.43 10.51 20.21
C PHE A 53 -5.05 11.98 20.03
N PRO A 54 -4.79 12.72 21.13
CA PRO A 54 -4.47 14.14 21.06
C PRO A 54 -3.17 14.37 20.27
N GLY A 55 -3.20 15.29 19.32
CA GLY A 55 -2.04 15.70 18.52
C GLY A 55 -1.56 14.69 17.47
N LYS A 56 -2.23 13.54 17.31
CA LYS A 56 -1.91 12.59 16.22
C LYS A 56 -2.69 12.95 14.96
N LYS A 57 -2.00 12.89 13.82
CA LYS A 57 -2.56 13.12 12.50
C LYS A 57 -2.25 11.94 11.58
N GLY A 58 -3.09 11.74 10.57
CA GLY A 58 -2.95 10.71 9.56
C GLY A 58 -3.78 9.45 9.81
N SER A 59 -3.56 8.47 8.93
CA SER A 59 -4.33 7.23 8.90
C SER A 59 -3.88 6.24 9.99
N MET A 60 -4.84 5.68 10.74
CA MET A 60 -4.61 4.56 11.67
C MET A 60 -4.34 3.24 10.94
N VAL A 61 -4.71 3.17 9.66
CA VAL A 61 -4.58 1.98 8.81
C VAL A 61 -3.13 1.83 8.34
N PRO A 62 -2.48 0.68 8.60
CA PRO A 62 -1.13 0.41 8.08
C PRO A 62 -1.09 0.37 6.55
N PHE A 63 0.00 0.87 5.96
CA PHE A 63 0.21 0.81 4.50
C PHE A 63 0.12 -0.62 3.95
N SER A 64 0.70 -1.59 4.66
CA SER A 64 0.65 -3.00 4.25
C SER A 64 -0.78 -3.53 4.15
N PHE A 65 -1.71 -3.01 4.96
CA PHE A 65 -3.11 -3.39 4.87
C PHE A 65 -3.77 -2.81 3.62
N ARG A 66 -3.49 -1.54 3.28
CA ARG A 66 -3.94 -0.93 2.02
C ARG A 66 -3.40 -1.68 0.80
N LEU A 67 -2.12 -2.05 0.82
CA LEU A 67 -1.50 -2.85 -0.23
C LEU A 67 -2.17 -4.23 -0.37
N LEU A 68 -2.39 -4.94 0.74
CA LEU A 68 -3.06 -6.24 0.75
C LEU A 68 -4.46 -6.17 0.14
N LEU A 69 -5.26 -5.15 0.48
CA LEU A 69 -6.58 -4.98 -0.09
C LEU A 69 -6.55 -4.62 -1.58
N ALA A 70 -5.56 -3.83 -2.02
CA ALA A 70 -5.38 -3.52 -3.43
C ALA A 70 -4.98 -4.76 -4.25
N GLU A 71 -4.18 -5.65 -3.66
CA GLU A 71 -3.74 -6.91 -4.27
C GLU A 71 -4.81 -7.99 -4.27
N LEU A 72 -5.71 -8.02 -3.29
CA LEU A 72 -6.63 -9.13 -3.07
C LEU A 72 -7.46 -9.54 -4.29
N PRO A 73 -8.00 -8.61 -5.11
CA PRO A 73 -8.79 -8.97 -6.29
C PRO A 73 -8.00 -9.76 -7.34
N GLN A 74 -6.65 -9.70 -7.34
CA GLN A 74 -5.84 -10.46 -8.29
C GLN A 74 -5.91 -11.98 -8.09
N PHE A 75 -6.29 -12.42 -6.89
CA PHE A 75 -6.35 -13.83 -6.52
C PHE A 75 -7.75 -14.44 -6.74
N GLN A 76 -8.75 -13.61 -7.05
CA GLN A 76 -10.09 -14.03 -7.45
C GLN A 76 -10.17 -13.90 -8.97
N GLY A 77 -10.42 -14.99 -9.68
CA GLY A 77 -10.40 -15.01 -11.14
C GLY A 77 -11.18 -13.84 -11.78
N ASN A 78 -10.62 -13.27 -12.85
CA ASN A 78 -11.15 -12.18 -13.68
C ASN A 78 -11.17 -10.76 -13.07
N HIS A 79 -10.64 -10.52 -11.87
CA HIS A 79 -10.59 -9.17 -11.26
C HIS A 79 -9.21 -8.49 -11.28
N HIS A 80 -8.30 -8.94 -12.16
CA HIS A 80 -6.97 -8.37 -12.31
C HIS A 80 -6.99 -6.87 -12.67
N HIS A 81 -7.92 -6.42 -13.52
CA HIS A 81 -8.08 -5.00 -13.85
C HIS A 81 -8.43 -4.16 -12.63
N THR A 82 -9.28 -4.68 -11.74
CA THR A 82 -9.64 -4.01 -10.48
C THR A 82 -8.42 -3.92 -9.55
N ALA A 83 -7.65 -5.00 -9.43
CA ALA A 83 -6.41 -5.00 -8.65
C ALA A 83 -5.40 -3.98 -9.19
N LEU A 84 -5.16 -3.96 -10.51
CA LEU A 84 -4.26 -2.99 -11.15
C LEU A 84 -4.73 -1.55 -10.92
N ASN A 85 -6.02 -1.25 -11.10
CA ASN A 85 -6.55 0.08 -10.85
C ASN A 85 -6.34 0.52 -9.40
N ASN A 86 -6.55 -0.37 -8.43
CA ASN A 86 -6.33 -0.08 -7.02
C ASN A 86 -4.84 0.13 -6.70
N LEU A 87 -3.96 -0.67 -7.31
CA LEU A 87 -2.51 -0.54 -7.16
C LEU A 87 -1.98 0.75 -7.78
N TYR A 88 -2.46 1.16 -8.96
CA TYR A 88 -2.08 2.44 -9.57
C TYR A 88 -2.60 3.65 -8.78
N LYS A 89 -3.81 3.59 -8.22
CA LYS A 89 -4.31 4.61 -7.28
C LYS A 89 -3.40 4.71 -6.05
N LEU A 90 -2.99 3.58 -5.49
CA LEU A 90 -2.07 3.56 -4.35
C LEU A 90 -0.70 4.14 -4.75
N LEU A 91 -0.21 3.83 -5.95
CA LEU A 91 1.04 4.37 -6.49
C LEU A 91 0.98 5.89 -6.68
N GLU A 92 -0.14 6.43 -7.18
CA GLU A 92 -0.35 7.88 -7.31
C GLU A 92 -0.27 8.59 -5.95
N VAL A 93 -0.87 7.99 -4.92
CA VAL A 93 -0.78 8.52 -3.54
C VAL A 93 0.67 8.50 -3.04
N VAL A 94 1.41 7.41 -3.27
CA VAL A 94 2.83 7.32 -2.89
C VAL A 94 3.67 8.37 -3.63
N HIS A 95 3.50 8.53 -4.94
CA HIS A 95 4.19 9.55 -5.73
C HIS A 95 3.89 10.96 -5.23
N ARG A 96 2.63 11.26 -4.88
CA ARG A 96 2.24 12.56 -4.33
C ARG A 96 2.94 12.83 -2.99
N ILE A 97 3.03 11.84 -2.12
CA ILE A 97 3.71 11.98 -0.82
C ILE A 97 5.22 12.17 -1.01
N LEU A 98 5.84 11.41 -1.92
CA LEU A 98 7.26 11.59 -2.26
C LEU A 98 7.53 12.97 -2.85
N ALA A 99 6.66 13.47 -3.73
CA ALA A 99 6.78 14.81 -4.30
C ALA A 99 6.67 15.89 -3.21
N ASN A 100 5.71 15.75 -2.29
CA ASN A 100 5.56 16.66 -1.15
C ASN A 100 6.81 16.68 -0.27
N LEU A 101 7.33 15.50 0.11
CA LEU A 101 8.54 15.38 0.93
C LEU A 101 9.78 15.95 0.23
N THR A 102 9.90 15.75 -1.08
CA THR A 102 11.00 16.32 -1.89
C THR A 102 10.92 17.85 -1.97
N ASN A 103 9.71 18.40 -2.02
CA ASN A 103 9.46 19.84 -2.03
C ASN A 103 9.55 20.48 -0.63
N GLY A 104 9.88 19.71 0.41
CA GLY A 104 10.00 20.19 1.79
C GLY A 104 8.66 20.40 2.52
N ILE A 105 7.59 19.80 2.01
CA ILE A 105 6.23 19.89 2.56
C ILE A 105 5.90 18.56 3.27
N ALA A 106 5.02 18.58 4.26
CA ALA A 106 4.58 17.40 5.00
C ALA A 106 3.84 16.40 4.10
N GLU A 107 3.73 15.15 4.58
CA GLU A 107 3.02 14.08 3.88
C GLU A 107 1.55 14.46 3.57
N ASP A 108 0.94 15.32 4.39
CA ASP A 108 -0.42 15.84 4.24
C ASP A 108 -0.51 17.17 3.45
N GLY A 109 0.62 17.75 3.03
CA GLY A 109 0.66 19.04 2.35
C GLY A 109 0.82 20.25 3.28
N SER A 110 0.97 20.06 4.59
CA SER A 110 1.21 21.14 5.56
C SER A 110 2.69 21.55 5.64
N LEU A 111 2.97 22.73 6.20
CA LEU A 111 4.36 23.20 6.43
C LEU A 111 5.02 22.33 7.53
N LEU A 112 6.10 21.62 7.19
CA LEU A 112 6.85 20.78 8.12
C LEU A 112 7.66 21.64 9.10
N ASP A 113 7.55 21.33 10.39
CA ASP A 113 8.52 21.71 11.44
C ASP A 113 9.29 20.44 11.87
N VAL A 114 9.85 19.72 10.90
CA VAL A 114 10.46 18.40 11.10
C VAL A 114 11.92 18.45 10.66
N SER A 115 12.80 17.82 11.45
CA SER A 115 14.24 17.81 11.17
C SER A 115 14.56 17.15 9.83
N GLU A 116 15.61 17.63 9.17
CA GLU A 116 16.11 17.10 7.89
C GLU A 116 16.30 15.57 7.95
N GLN A 117 16.79 15.06 9.08
CA GLN A 117 17.03 13.64 9.29
C GLN A 117 15.74 12.81 9.25
N VAL A 118 14.66 13.30 9.87
CA VAL A 118 13.37 12.63 9.86
C VAL A 118 12.76 12.69 8.45
N ARG A 119 12.94 13.79 7.74
CA ARG A 119 12.51 13.91 6.33
C ARG A 119 13.19 12.87 5.44
N GLN A 120 14.51 12.73 5.53
CA GLN A 120 15.26 11.72 4.76
C GLN A 120 14.84 10.29 5.12
N ALA A 121 14.59 10.01 6.41
CA ALA A 121 14.07 8.71 6.84
C ALA A 121 12.67 8.43 6.28
N SER A 122 11.78 9.43 6.23
CA SER A 122 10.46 9.32 5.61
C SER A 122 10.56 9.08 4.10
N ILE A 123 11.42 9.80 3.38
CA ILE A 123 11.63 9.60 1.94
C ILE A 123 12.03 8.14 1.67
N LYS A 124 13.06 7.64 2.37
CA LYS A 124 13.51 6.25 2.23
C LYS A 124 12.38 5.24 2.52
N LEU A 125 11.58 5.49 3.56
CA LEU A 125 10.44 4.64 3.89
C LEU A 125 9.39 4.61 2.77
N TRP A 126 9.09 5.76 2.16
CA TRP A 126 8.14 5.87 1.07
C TRP A 126 8.66 5.30 -0.24
N GLU A 127 9.97 5.40 -0.53
CA GLU A 127 10.62 4.71 -1.64
C GLU A 127 10.53 3.17 -1.49
N GLU A 128 10.75 2.66 -0.26
CA GLU A 128 10.57 1.23 0.01
C GLU A 128 9.12 0.76 -0.18
N ARG A 129 8.15 1.61 0.17
CA ARG A 129 6.72 1.35 -0.06
C ARG A 129 6.38 1.39 -1.53
N GLU A 130 6.90 2.38 -2.27
CA GLU A 130 6.77 2.48 -3.72
C GLU A 130 7.24 1.21 -4.41
N CYS A 131 8.42 0.71 -4.04
CA CYS A 131 8.95 -0.54 -4.56
C CYS A 131 8.00 -1.72 -4.33
N LYS A 132 7.41 -1.83 -3.13
CA LYS A 132 6.45 -2.90 -2.82
C LYS A 132 5.20 -2.81 -3.72
N VAL A 133 4.71 -1.61 -4.01
CA VAL A 133 3.57 -1.41 -4.93
C VAL A 133 3.95 -1.83 -6.35
N TYR A 134 5.14 -1.48 -6.83
CA TYR A 134 5.60 -1.92 -8.15
C TYR A 134 5.77 -3.45 -8.24
N PHE A 135 6.26 -4.12 -7.18
CA PHE A 135 6.29 -5.59 -7.14
C PHE A 135 4.88 -6.18 -7.19
N ALA A 136 3.92 -5.57 -6.50
CA ALA A 136 2.52 -5.97 -6.55
C ALA A 136 1.93 -5.85 -7.97
N ILE A 137 2.21 -4.73 -8.65
CA ILE A 137 1.80 -4.49 -10.04
C ILE A 137 2.44 -5.54 -10.95
N LEU A 138 3.75 -5.76 -10.82
CA LEU A 138 4.47 -6.75 -11.62
C LEU A 138 3.85 -8.15 -11.46
N ASN A 139 3.59 -8.58 -10.23
CA ASN A 139 2.93 -9.87 -9.96
C ASN A 139 1.54 -9.95 -10.61
N CYS A 140 0.77 -8.86 -10.56
CA CYS A 140 -0.55 -8.81 -11.18
C CYS A 140 -0.47 -8.94 -12.71
N VAL A 141 0.43 -8.19 -13.35
CA VAL A 141 0.65 -8.20 -14.80
C VAL A 141 1.19 -9.55 -15.29
N LEU A 142 2.12 -10.16 -14.52
CA LEU A 142 2.63 -11.51 -14.80
C LEU A 142 1.50 -12.56 -14.72
N SER A 143 0.59 -12.43 -13.75
CA SER A 143 -0.59 -13.29 -13.63
C SER A 143 -1.52 -13.17 -14.84
N GLN A 144 -1.64 -11.96 -15.42
CA GLN A 144 -2.36 -11.72 -16.68
C GLN A 144 -1.62 -12.20 -17.94
N LYS A 145 -0.37 -12.64 -17.83
CA LYS A 145 0.50 -13.02 -18.96
C LYS A 145 0.78 -11.88 -19.95
N ASP A 146 0.66 -10.62 -19.52
CA ASP A 146 1.08 -9.48 -20.33
C ASP A 146 2.59 -9.23 -20.12
N TYR A 147 3.40 -10.01 -20.83
CA TYR A 147 4.85 -9.96 -20.70
C TYR A 147 5.45 -8.63 -21.17
N VAL A 148 4.78 -7.91 -22.08
CA VAL A 148 5.27 -6.63 -22.60
C VAL A 148 5.24 -5.58 -21.48
N VAL A 149 4.12 -5.47 -20.78
CA VAL A 149 3.99 -4.55 -19.65
C VAL A 149 4.85 -5.03 -18.47
N ALA A 150 4.92 -6.34 -18.22
CA ALA A 150 5.75 -6.88 -17.15
C ALA A 150 7.23 -6.49 -17.31
N ILE A 151 7.79 -6.61 -18.52
CA ILE A 151 9.18 -6.22 -18.79
C ILE A 151 9.39 -4.71 -18.58
N LYS A 152 8.43 -3.87 -18.99
CA LYS A 152 8.53 -2.41 -18.76
C LYS A 152 8.55 -2.07 -17.27
N VAL A 153 7.65 -2.67 -16.48
CA VAL A 153 7.59 -2.46 -15.03
C VAL A 153 8.85 -3.01 -14.35
N ALA A 154 9.35 -4.17 -14.78
CA ALA A 154 10.57 -4.77 -14.25
C ALA A 154 11.81 -3.91 -14.53
N ARG A 155 11.94 -3.34 -15.74
CA ARG A 155 13.03 -2.39 -16.06
C ARG A 155 12.96 -1.14 -15.19
N LEU A 156 11.76 -0.56 -15.04
CA LEU A 156 11.57 0.61 -14.19
C LEU A 156 11.91 0.32 -12.71
N LEU A 157 11.60 -0.88 -12.23
CA LEU A 157 12.02 -1.38 -10.91
C LEU A 157 13.55 -1.54 -10.80
N LEU A 158 14.21 -2.05 -11.84
CA LEU A 158 15.67 -2.25 -11.87
C LEU A 158 16.43 -0.92 -11.89
N ASP A 159 15.94 0.06 -12.64
CA ASP A 159 16.55 1.40 -12.73
C ASP A 159 16.44 2.15 -11.40
N ARG A 160 15.32 1.98 -10.69
CA ARG A 160 15.09 2.61 -9.37
C ARG A 160 15.72 1.84 -8.21
N ASN A 161 15.93 0.53 -8.34
CA ASN A 161 16.30 -0.33 -7.23
C ASN A 161 17.52 -1.21 -7.55
N SER A 162 18.69 -0.56 -7.66
CA SER A 162 19.97 -1.22 -7.96
C SER A 162 20.38 -2.29 -6.92
N GLY A 163 19.81 -2.26 -5.71
CA GLY A 163 20.14 -3.18 -4.61
C GLY A 163 19.31 -4.48 -4.49
N ARG A 164 18.15 -4.61 -5.17
CA ARG A 164 17.25 -5.78 -5.04
C ARG A 164 17.16 -6.68 -6.29
N ARG A 165 18.19 -6.62 -7.14
CA ARG A 165 18.33 -7.40 -8.38
C ARG A 165 18.00 -8.91 -8.24
N PRO A 166 18.40 -9.64 -7.17
CA PRO A 166 18.14 -11.09 -7.08
C PRO A 166 16.65 -11.45 -7.02
N GLN A 167 15.84 -10.63 -6.33
CA GLN A 167 14.40 -10.85 -6.17
C GLN A 167 13.65 -10.54 -7.47
N LEU A 168 14.16 -9.59 -8.25
CA LEU A 168 13.64 -9.25 -9.59
C LEU A 168 13.94 -10.36 -10.61
N TYR A 169 15.16 -10.88 -10.63
CA TYR A 169 15.51 -12.00 -11.52
C TYR A 169 14.69 -13.26 -11.19
N SER A 170 14.49 -13.58 -9.90
CA SER A 170 13.64 -14.70 -9.49
C SER A 170 12.16 -14.53 -9.89
N ALA A 171 11.67 -13.30 -10.06
CA ALA A 171 10.30 -13.03 -10.52
C ALA A 171 10.19 -13.07 -12.05
N MET A 172 11.29 -12.92 -12.78
CA MET A 172 11.34 -12.91 -14.25
C MET A 172 11.53 -14.31 -14.86
N GLY A 173 12.05 -15.28 -14.11
CA GLY A 173 12.31 -16.66 -14.58
C GLY A 173 13.74 -17.09 -14.30
#